data_AF-A0A2D7ART4-F1
#
_entry.id   AF-A0A2D7ART4-F1
#
_cell.length_a   1.000
_cell.length_b   1.000
_cell.length_c   1.000
_cell.angle_alpha   90.00
_cell.angle_beta   90.00
_cell.angle_gamma   90.00
#
_symmetry.space_group_name_H-M   'P 1'
#
loop_
_entity.id
_entity.type
_entity.pdbx_description
1 polymer ?
#
loop_
_entity_poly.entity_id
_entity_poly.type
_entity_poly.pdbx_seq_one_letter_code
_entity_poly.pdbx_strand_id
1 'polypeptide(L)'
;MSPYTVMMGLILILTPAICWLFTLGRKETRTPFGKMFQVIHEKRYYLHALGYLFIIKWKALTDDLNEPIKIRTGNWTEWIYSLEGNATLWVQQTFENAWLTEFLNFHYLFIYLFLIYITTVYFAYVGERDMTDKVTLNYLLIYALAVPYYLFFNVEVTSSWIPGMDALLYHDGWYTVFYATHDPLDNAVPSLHVAIPFGMILLNWLHCKEKNIKMREWTHWPYHLFIVINTILFIFTIAYLGIHWLVDIPLGMIVGGIGALFIHHLQPRMRNDHGSMFKGVTKKKVMNHTFWEGAATLLLLFLVLSAVSYQENNIDDRVSMRLGGGDSTYEILTPLQFDEEITTSITNLDDSLTLKFTVLWVEESVSAMDQGVINWSELEANQTVIEVLPGETYDYKITETKLWHLVILHNSAEKTDDVIEVKIINDYGDDEMWKAIALSIPSMWMTGFVIHRLKRLKQAGRSLIDSTPSHLWEEE
;
A
#
# COMPACT_ATOMS: atom_id res chain seq x y z
N MET A 1 3.66 -21.08 14.75
CA MET A 1 2.42 -20.84 13.96
C MET A 1 2.68 -19.59 13.15
N SER A 2 2.30 -19.53 11.86
CA SER A 2 2.56 -18.32 11.07
C SER A 2 1.81 -17.11 11.65
N PRO A 3 2.40 -15.89 11.60
CA PRO A 3 1.71 -14.67 12.03
C PRO A 3 0.35 -14.52 11.36
N TYR A 4 0.24 -14.80 10.06
CA TYR A 4 -1.04 -14.76 9.34
C TYR A 4 -2.15 -15.58 10.02
N THR A 5 -1.86 -16.82 10.42
CA THR A 5 -2.84 -17.69 11.07
C THR A 5 -3.30 -17.12 12.41
N VAL A 6 -2.36 -16.58 13.19
CA VAL A 6 -2.65 -15.94 14.47
C VAL A 6 -3.50 -14.69 14.27
N MET A 7 -3.11 -13.81 13.33
CA MET A 7 -3.85 -12.57 13.04
C MET A 7 -5.27 -12.84 12.55
N MET A 8 -5.46 -13.78 11.63
CA MET A 8 -6.79 -14.16 11.15
C MET A 8 -7.67 -14.74 12.27
N GLY A 9 -7.10 -15.57 13.14
CA GLY A 9 -7.80 -16.08 14.32
C GLY A 9 -8.23 -14.96 15.27
N LEU A 10 -7.33 -14.01 15.56
CA LEU A 10 -7.61 -12.84 16.39
C LEU A 10 -8.70 -11.95 15.78
N ILE A 11 -8.66 -11.70 14.47
CA ILE A 11 -9.68 -10.90 13.77
C ILE A 11 -11.06 -11.52 14.00
N LEU A 12 -11.20 -12.83 13.79
CA LEU A 12 -12.48 -13.54 13.95
C LEU A 12 -12.99 -13.52 15.39
N ILE A 13 -12.11 -13.70 16.37
CA ILE A 13 -12.46 -13.72 17.80
C ILE A 13 -12.81 -12.31 18.31
N LEU A 14 -12.04 -11.30 17.93
CA LEU A 14 -12.20 -9.92 18.43
C LEU A 14 -13.34 -9.18 17.75
N THR A 15 -13.71 -9.56 16.53
CA THR A 15 -14.83 -8.95 15.78
C THR A 15 -16.13 -8.85 16.58
N PRO A 16 -16.71 -9.95 17.10
CA PRO A 16 -17.95 -9.87 17.88
C PRO A 16 -17.78 -9.04 19.17
N ALA A 17 -16.63 -9.13 19.83
CA ALA A 17 -16.35 -8.38 21.06
C ALA A 17 -16.30 -6.86 20.80
N ILE A 18 -15.64 -6.44 19.72
CA ILE A 18 -15.54 -5.04 19.32
C ILE A 18 -16.87 -4.50 18.81
N CYS A 19 -17.60 -5.26 17.98
CA CYS A 19 -18.97 -4.88 17.59
C CYS A 19 -19.88 -4.72 18.81
N TRP A 20 -19.77 -5.60 19.80
CA TRP A 20 -20.53 -5.51 21.05
C TRP A 20 -20.14 -4.26 21.87
N LEU A 21 -18.84 -3.99 22.01
CA LEU A 21 -18.30 -2.84 22.73
C LEU A 21 -18.82 -1.51 22.14
N PHE A 22 -18.72 -1.35 20.81
CA PHE A 22 -19.15 -0.13 20.13
C PHE A 22 -20.67 -0.02 19.94
N THR A 23 -21.44 -0.97 20.45
CA THR A 23 -22.90 -0.93 20.48
C THR A 23 -23.45 -1.02 21.90
N LEU A 24 -22.63 -0.84 22.94
CA LEU A 24 -23.12 -0.72 24.31
C LEU A 24 -24.17 0.39 24.43
N GLY A 25 -25.26 0.11 25.13
CA GLY A 25 -26.42 1.01 25.24
C GLY A 25 -27.30 1.13 24.00
N ARG A 26 -26.98 0.43 22.89
CA ARG A 26 -27.69 0.47 21.60
C ARG A 26 -27.94 -0.93 21.08
N LYS A 27 -28.80 -1.68 21.79
CA LYS A 27 -29.07 -3.09 21.46
C LYS A 27 -30.02 -3.21 20.27
N GLU A 28 -30.89 -2.23 20.10
CA GLU A 28 -31.92 -2.12 19.08
C GLU A 28 -31.36 -1.96 17.66
N THR A 29 -30.15 -1.40 17.50
CA THR A 29 -29.52 -1.23 16.19
C THR A 29 -28.86 -2.52 15.68
N ARG A 30 -28.69 -3.52 16.55
CA ARG A 30 -27.91 -4.74 16.26
C ARG A 30 -28.70 -5.70 15.39
N THR A 31 -28.05 -6.29 14.40
CA THR A 31 -28.59 -7.41 13.64
C THR A 31 -28.72 -8.64 14.56
N PRO A 32 -29.93 -9.20 14.76
CA PRO A 32 -30.09 -10.41 15.56
C PRO A 32 -29.40 -11.61 14.91
N PHE A 33 -28.71 -12.43 15.70
CA PHE A 33 -27.92 -13.56 15.19
C PHE A 33 -28.75 -14.51 14.32
N GLY A 34 -29.98 -14.84 14.75
CA GLY A 34 -30.89 -15.71 13.99
C GLY A 34 -31.40 -15.13 12.66
N LYS A 35 -31.18 -13.84 12.39
CA LYS A 35 -31.57 -13.17 11.14
C LYS A 35 -30.38 -12.82 10.24
N MET A 36 -29.16 -13.19 10.61
CA MET A 36 -27.95 -12.77 9.90
C MET A 36 -27.95 -13.17 8.42
N PHE A 37 -28.30 -14.42 8.10
CA PHE A 37 -28.37 -14.89 6.70
C PHE A 37 -29.43 -14.18 5.88
N GLN A 38 -30.60 -13.91 6.49
CA GLN A 38 -31.65 -13.12 5.86
C GLN A 38 -31.15 -11.72 5.52
N VAL A 39 -30.50 -11.04 6.47
CA VAL A 39 -29.95 -9.69 6.25
C VAL A 39 -28.86 -9.71 5.17
N ILE A 40 -27.95 -10.68 5.18
CA ILE A 40 -26.91 -10.83 4.14
C ILE A 40 -27.54 -10.93 2.75
N HIS A 41 -28.59 -11.74 2.60
CA HIS A 41 -29.27 -11.92 1.32
C HIS A 41 -30.04 -10.66 0.89
N GLU A 42 -30.90 -10.11 1.77
CA GLU A 42 -31.73 -8.95 1.48
C GLU A 42 -30.92 -7.69 1.18
N LYS A 43 -29.81 -7.49 1.91
CA LYS A 43 -28.91 -6.34 1.73
C LYS A 43 -27.82 -6.59 0.68
N ARG A 44 -27.73 -7.80 0.15
CA ARG A 44 -26.75 -8.25 -0.85
C ARG A 44 -25.30 -8.10 -0.40
N TYR A 45 -25.02 -8.40 0.87
CA TYR A 45 -23.65 -8.34 1.40
C TYR A 45 -22.70 -9.37 0.76
N TYR A 46 -23.22 -10.36 0.03
CA TYR A 46 -22.40 -11.23 -0.82
C TYR A 46 -21.63 -10.45 -1.91
N LEU A 47 -22.13 -9.31 -2.37
CA LEU A 47 -21.39 -8.44 -3.31
C LEU A 47 -20.17 -7.79 -2.63
N HIS A 48 -20.23 -7.56 -1.31
CA HIS A 48 -19.12 -6.99 -0.55
C HIS A 48 -18.01 -8.03 -0.40
N ALA A 49 -18.39 -9.26 -0.05
CA ALA A 49 -17.48 -10.40 -0.02
C ALA A 49 -16.81 -10.64 -1.39
N LEU A 50 -17.58 -10.55 -2.49
CA LEU A 50 -17.02 -10.64 -3.85
C LEU A 50 -16.04 -9.49 -4.15
N GLY A 51 -16.32 -8.28 -3.67
CA GLY A 51 -15.37 -7.16 -3.73
C GLY A 51 -14.04 -7.45 -3.02
N TYR A 52 -14.09 -8.07 -1.84
CA TYR A 52 -12.89 -8.51 -1.11
C TYR A 52 -12.13 -9.63 -1.85
N LEU A 53 -12.82 -10.55 -2.53
CA LEU A 53 -12.16 -11.57 -3.35
C LEU A 53 -11.50 -10.97 -4.59
N PHE A 54 -12.19 -10.02 -5.23
CA PHE A 54 -11.68 -9.31 -6.38
C PHE A 54 -10.39 -8.57 -6.05
N ILE A 55 -10.34 -7.87 -4.91
CA ILE A 55 -9.14 -7.09 -4.53
C ILE A 55 -7.95 -7.99 -4.19
N ILE A 56 -8.15 -9.15 -3.57
CA ILE A 56 -7.06 -10.11 -3.34
C ILE A 56 -6.44 -10.56 -4.68
N LYS A 57 -7.29 -10.83 -5.67
CA LYS A 57 -6.81 -11.20 -7.03
C LYS A 57 -6.17 -10.03 -7.77
N TRP A 58 -6.71 -8.82 -7.60
CA TRP A 58 -6.15 -7.62 -8.20
C TRP A 58 -4.79 -7.25 -7.61
N LYS A 59 -4.62 -7.40 -6.29
CA LYS A 59 -3.33 -7.25 -5.62
C LYS A 59 -2.31 -8.23 -6.17
N ALA A 60 -2.63 -9.53 -6.17
CA ALA A 60 -1.74 -10.55 -6.70
C ALA A 60 -1.28 -10.23 -8.13
N LEU A 61 -2.21 -9.83 -9.01
CA LEU A 61 -1.87 -9.41 -10.38
C LEU A 61 -0.96 -8.17 -10.43
N THR A 62 -1.13 -7.23 -9.49
CA THR A 62 -0.28 -6.03 -9.43
C THR A 62 1.13 -6.40 -8.97
N ASP A 63 1.24 -7.22 -7.93
CA ASP A 63 2.52 -7.69 -7.39
C ASP A 63 3.29 -8.52 -8.43
N ASP A 64 2.60 -9.43 -9.14
CA ASP A 64 3.18 -10.25 -10.23
C ASP A 64 3.74 -9.40 -11.38
N LEU A 65 3.21 -8.18 -11.58
CA LEU A 65 3.67 -7.26 -12.63
C LEU A 65 4.78 -6.32 -12.15
N ASN A 66 5.01 -6.17 -10.85
CA ASN A 66 5.93 -5.17 -10.31
C ASN A 66 7.38 -5.49 -10.65
N GLU A 67 7.88 -6.67 -10.27
CA GLU A 67 9.30 -7.03 -10.49
C GLU A 67 9.72 -7.04 -11.97
N PRO A 68 8.98 -7.66 -12.90
CA PRO A 68 9.43 -7.78 -14.29
C PRO A 68 9.62 -6.44 -15.00
N ILE A 69 8.93 -5.38 -14.57
CA ILE A 69 9.00 -4.06 -15.23
C ILE A 69 10.06 -3.13 -14.59
N LYS A 70 10.64 -3.49 -13.44
CA LYS A 70 11.59 -2.64 -12.68
C LYS A 70 12.85 -2.27 -13.44
N ILE A 71 13.26 -3.06 -14.42
CA ILE A 71 14.37 -2.71 -15.32
C ILE A 71 14.11 -1.35 -15.97
N ARG A 72 12.86 -1.04 -16.29
CA ARG A 72 12.47 0.18 -17.00
C ARG A 72 11.88 1.24 -16.08
N THR A 73 11.14 0.84 -15.05
CA THR A 73 10.46 1.80 -14.15
C THR A 73 11.40 2.42 -13.12
N GLY A 74 12.54 1.78 -12.85
CA GLY A 74 13.58 2.33 -11.98
C GLY A 74 13.14 2.44 -10.53
N ASN A 75 13.73 3.39 -9.80
CA ASN A 75 13.28 3.78 -8.46
C ASN A 75 13.40 5.29 -8.26
N TRP A 76 12.66 5.83 -7.31
CA TRP A 76 12.57 7.26 -7.02
C TRP A 76 13.03 7.60 -5.59
N THR A 77 13.63 6.63 -4.90
CA THR A 77 14.00 6.76 -3.48
C THR A 77 14.99 7.90 -3.24
N GLU A 78 15.99 8.07 -4.11
CA GLU A 78 16.95 9.16 -3.99
C GLU A 78 16.27 10.54 -4.01
N TRP A 79 15.25 10.71 -4.85
CA TRP A 79 14.50 11.97 -4.93
C TRP A 79 13.76 12.24 -3.63
N ILE A 80 13.12 11.22 -3.04
CA ILE A 80 12.44 11.35 -1.75
C ILE A 80 13.46 11.62 -0.63
N TYR A 81 14.57 10.89 -0.62
CA TYR A 81 15.65 11.09 0.34
C TYR A 81 16.24 12.51 0.26
N SER A 82 16.40 13.08 -0.94
CA SER A 82 16.88 14.44 -1.13
C SER A 82 15.97 15.51 -0.53
N LEU A 83 14.67 15.20 -0.37
CA LEU A 83 13.67 16.11 0.20
C LEU A 83 13.62 16.03 1.73
N GLU A 84 13.74 14.84 2.31
CA GLU A 84 13.49 14.60 3.75
C GLU A 84 14.75 14.26 4.55
N GLY A 85 15.80 13.75 3.89
CA GLY A 85 17.01 13.24 4.51
C GLY A 85 16.73 12.16 5.54
N ASN A 86 17.37 12.28 6.70
CA ASN A 86 17.31 11.28 7.77
C ASN A 86 16.17 11.55 8.78
N ALA A 87 15.10 12.26 8.38
CA ALA A 87 14.01 12.63 9.29
C ALA A 87 13.35 11.41 9.94
N THR A 88 13.12 10.34 9.17
CA THR A 88 12.54 9.10 9.68
C THR A 88 13.49 8.38 10.66
N LEU A 89 14.79 8.33 10.35
CA LEU A 89 15.80 7.78 11.27
C LEU A 89 15.83 8.53 12.61
N TRP A 90 15.72 9.87 12.58
CA TRP A 90 15.62 10.66 13.81
C TRP A 90 14.41 10.26 14.66
N VAL A 91 13.25 9.98 14.03
CA VAL A 91 12.06 9.49 14.74
C VAL A 91 12.35 8.14 15.39
N GLN A 92 12.90 7.19 14.64
CA GLN A 92 13.24 5.86 15.16
C GLN A 92 14.18 5.98 16.36
N GLN A 93 15.37 6.58 16.19
CA GLN A 93 16.39 6.70 17.24
C GLN A 93 15.90 7.46 18.50
N THR A 94 14.97 8.41 18.35
CA THR A 94 14.45 9.18 19.49
C THR A 94 13.51 8.36 20.37
N PHE A 95 12.72 7.46 19.77
CA PHE A 95 11.64 6.75 20.47
C PHE A 95 11.90 5.26 20.66
N GLU A 96 12.94 4.71 20.03
CA GLU A 96 13.17 3.27 19.97
C GLU A 96 13.19 2.61 21.34
N ASN A 97 12.37 1.58 21.48
CA ASN A 97 12.27 0.78 22.69
C ASN A 97 11.69 -0.60 22.36
N ALA A 98 12.30 -1.68 22.87
CA ALA A 98 11.87 -3.05 22.59
C ALA A 98 10.37 -3.30 22.83
N TRP A 99 9.80 -2.77 23.92
CA TRP A 99 8.37 -2.94 24.22
C TRP A 99 7.48 -2.16 23.26
N LEU A 100 7.92 -0.97 22.84
CA LEU A 100 7.22 -0.17 21.86
C LEU A 100 7.29 -0.83 20.47
N THR A 101 8.45 -1.33 20.06
CA THR A 101 8.64 -2.06 18.81
C THR A 101 7.70 -3.25 18.70
N GLU A 102 7.63 -4.11 19.72
CA GLU A 102 6.72 -5.27 19.72
C GLU A 102 5.24 -4.85 19.59
N PHE A 103 4.84 -3.82 20.35
CA PHE A 103 3.50 -3.28 20.28
C PHE A 103 3.17 -2.70 18.90
N LEU A 104 4.10 -1.96 18.30
CA LEU A 104 3.92 -1.31 17.01
C LEU A 104 3.96 -2.31 15.85
N ASN A 105 4.80 -3.36 15.92
CA ASN A 105 4.80 -4.48 14.98
C ASN A 105 3.44 -5.19 14.97
N PHE A 106 2.92 -5.53 16.17
CA PHE A 106 1.58 -6.09 16.30
C PHE A 106 0.51 -5.12 15.79
N HIS A 107 0.57 -3.84 16.19
CA HIS A 107 -0.38 -2.82 15.76
C HIS A 107 -0.41 -2.69 14.24
N TYR A 108 0.75 -2.57 13.61
CA TYR A 108 0.90 -2.40 12.17
C TYR A 108 0.23 -3.54 11.41
N LEU A 109 0.62 -4.79 11.72
CA LEU A 109 0.11 -5.96 11.00
C LEU A 109 -1.36 -6.24 11.34
N PHE A 110 -1.69 -6.30 12.63
CA PHE A 110 -3.01 -6.75 13.09
C PHE A 110 -4.08 -5.69 12.86
N ILE A 111 -3.85 -4.47 13.36
CA ILE A 111 -4.90 -3.45 13.40
C ILE A 111 -5.24 -2.98 11.99
N TYR A 112 -4.31 -3.00 11.05
CA TYR A 112 -4.59 -2.59 9.68
C TYR A 112 -5.62 -3.53 9.01
N LEU A 113 -5.31 -4.84 9.00
CA LEU A 113 -6.21 -5.87 8.48
C LEU A 113 -7.53 -5.89 9.26
N PHE A 114 -7.44 -5.76 10.58
CA PHE A 114 -8.61 -5.72 11.45
C PHE A 114 -9.51 -4.52 11.12
N LEU A 115 -8.97 -3.31 10.99
CA LEU A 115 -9.74 -2.08 10.80
C LEU A 115 -10.50 -2.08 9.47
N ILE A 116 -9.89 -2.58 8.39
CA ILE A 116 -10.56 -2.73 7.09
C ILE A 116 -11.78 -3.66 7.19
N TYR A 117 -11.56 -4.84 7.77
CA TYR A 117 -12.59 -5.86 7.92
C TYR A 117 -13.68 -5.44 8.91
N ILE A 118 -13.30 -5.07 10.14
CA ILE A 118 -14.22 -4.77 11.23
C ILE A 118 -15.07 -3.54 10.92
N THR A 119 -14.58 -2.56 10.17
CA THR A 119 -15.37 -1.37 9.80
C THR A 119 -16.54 -1.76 8.91
N THR A 120 -16.31 -2.63 7.93
CA THR A 120 -17.38 -3.16 7.07
C THR A 120 -18.38 -3.98 7.88
N VAL A 121 -17.89 -4.91 8.71
CA VAL A 121 -18.75 -5.77 9.54
C VAL A 121 -19.54 -4.96 10.55
N TYR A 122 -18.93 -3.96 11.19
CA TYR A 122 -19.57 -3.08 12.17
C TYR A 122 -20.75 -2.34 11.56
N PHE A 123 -20.57 -1.64 10.43
CA PHE A 123 -21.66 -0.93 9.77
C PHE A 123 -22.76 -1.87 9.28
N ALA A 124 -22.38 -3.05 8.75
CA ALA A 124 -23.34 -4.07 8.37
C ALA A 124 -24.16 -4.57 9.58
N TYR A 125 -23.48 -4.79 10.71
CA TYR A 125 -24.06 -5.29 11.96
C TYR A 125 -25.06 -4.31 12.57
N VAL A 126 -24.80 -3.00 12.51
CA VAL A 126 -25.70 -1.96 13.04
C VAL A 126 -26.75 -1.47 12.03
N GLY A 127 -26.83 -2.09 10.85
CA GLY A 127 -27.82 -1.77 9.81
C GLY A 127 -27.52 -0.53 8.97
N GLU A 128 -26.32 0.04 9.07
CA GLU A 128 -25.89 1.24 8.32
C GLU A 128 -25.43 0.89 6.90
N ARG A 129 -26.41 0.52 6.06
CA ARG A 129 -26.16 -0.01 4.71
C ARG A 129 -25.32 0.92 3.84
N ASP A 130 -25.57 2.24 3.93
CA ASP A 130 -24.88 3.25 3.14
C ASP A 130 -23.39 3.30 3.50
N MET A 131 -23.08 3.24 4.79
CA MET A 131 -21.70 3.23 5.25
C MET A 131 -21.02 1.92 4.91
N THR A 132 -21.71 0.78 5.02
CA THR A 132 -21.16 -0.53 4.59
C THR A 132 -20.70 -0.50 3.13
N ASP A 133 -21.53 0.02 2.22
CA ASP A 133 -21.15 0.19 0.80
C ASP A 133 -19.93 1.09 0.67
N LYS A 134 -19.97 2.29 1.28
CA LYS A 134 -18.91 3.30 1.18
C LYS A 134 -17.58 2.73 1.67
N VAL A 135 -17.53 2.07 2.83
CA VAL A 135 -16.27 1.57 3.39
C VAL A 135 -15.73 0.33 2.70
N THR A 136 -16.60 -0.52 2.12
CA THR A 136 -16.13 -1.66 1.31
C THR A 136 -15.53 -1.18 -0.01
N LEU A 137 -16.21 -0.23 -0.67
CA LEU A 137 -15.68 0.40 -1.88
C LEU A 137 -14.41 1.22 -1.59
N ASN A 138 -14.27 1.78 -0.39
CA ASN A 138 -13.08 2.52 0.04
C ASN A 138 -11.83 1.68 -0.08
N TYR A 139 -11.84 0.48 0.46
CA TYR A 139 -10.70 -0.43 0.35
C TYR A 139 -10.40 -0.79 -1.11
N LEU A 140 -11.43 -1.21 -1.86
CA LEU A 140 -11.27 -1.66 -3.25
C LEU A 140 -10.70 -0.56 -4.15
N LEU A 141 -11.26 0.66 -4.05
CA LEU A 141 -10.96 1.73 -5.00
C LEU A 141 -9.72 2.52 -4.63
N ILE A 142 -9.38 2.64 -3.33
CA ILE A 142 -8.11 3.25 -2.93
C ILE A 142 -6.94 2.36 -3.34
N TYR A 143 -7.06 1.04 -3.20
CA TYR A 143 -6.04 0.14 -3.74
C TYR A 143 -5.90 0.27 -5.25
N ALA A 144 -7.03 0.28 -5.99
CA ALA A 144 -7.01 0.49 -7.44
C ALA A 144 -6.35 1.82 -7.81
N LEU A 145 -6.54 2.89 -7.02
CA LEU A 145 -5.89 4.17 -7.22
C LEU A 145 -4.37 4.13 -7.01
N ALA A 146 -3.89 3.28 -6.09
CA ALA A 146 -2.47 3.15 -5.74
C ALA A 146 -1.66 2.42 -6.83
N VAL A 147 -2.28 1.55 -7.63
CA VAL A 147 -1.64 0.72 -8.67
C VAL A 147 -0.59 1.47 -9.53
N PRO A 148 -0.91 2.60 -10.20
CA PRO A 148 0.10 3.30 -11.00
C PRO A 148 1.29 3.82 -10.20
N TYR A 149 1.11 4.14 -8.93
CA TYR A 149 2.21 4.59 -8.08
C TYR A 149 3.12 3.41 -7.75
N TYR A 150 2.55 2.26 -7.41
CA TYR A 150 3.33 1.06 -7.07
C TYR A 150 4.01 0.41 -8.27
N LEU A 151 3.47 0.57 -9.48
CA LEU A 151 4.09 0.03 -10.69
C LEU A 151 5.12 0.97 -11.34
N PHE A 152 4.98 2.30 -11.18
CA PHE A 152 5.78 3.27 -11.95
C PHE A 152 6.52 4.31 -11.10
N PHE A 153 6.23 4.37 -9.81
CA PHE A 153 6.84 5.28 -8.84
C PHE A 153 7.37 4.48 -7.65
N ASN A 154 8.19 3.46 -7.94
CA ASN A 154 8.81 2.59 -6.94
C ASN A 154 9.70 3.43 -6.01
N VAL A 155 9.46 3.31 -4.70
CA VAL A 155 10.22 3.96 -3.64
C VAL A 155 10.46 2.94 -2.55
N GLU A 156 11.75 2.66 -2.35
CA GLU A 156 12.25 1.75 -1.32
C GLU A 156 11.85 2.23 0.08
N VAL A 157 11.66 1.27 0.99
CA VAL A 157 11.51 1.57 2.41
C VAL A 157 12.71 2.30 2.99
N THR A 158 12.50 3.04 4.07
CA THR A 158 13.56 3.87 4.66
C THR A 158 14.73 3.05 5.21
N SER A 159 14.46 1.84 5.74
CA SER A 159 15.48 0.93 6.27
C SER A 159 16.41 0.30 5.23
N SER A 160 16.08 0.31 3.92
CA SER A 160 16.99 -0.14 2.86
C SER A 160 17.81 0.99 2.24
N TRP A 161 17.53 2.25 2.61
CA TRP A 161 18.14 3.44 2.00
C TRP A 161 18.86 4.38 2.97
N ILE A 162 18.45 4.43 4.24
CA ILE A 162 19.07 5.31 5.23
C ILE A 162 20.09 4.48 6.05
N PRO A 163 21.40 4.75 5.91
CA PRO A 163 22.44 4.07 6.68
C PRO A 163 22.21 4.16 8.20
N GLY A 164 22.39 3.04 8.90
CA GLY A 164 22.18 2.91 10.35
C GLY A 164 20.72 2.95 10.80
N MET A 165 19.75 2.76 9.89
CA MET A 165 18.34 2.59 10.22
C MET A 165 17.98 1.11 10.34
N ASP A 166 17.37 0.71 11.46
CA ASP A 166 16.98 -0.68 11.66
C ASP A 166 15.65 -0.99 10.96
N ALA A 167 15.57 -2.17 10.35
CA ALA A 167 14.36 -2.69 9.70
C ALA A 167 13.48 -3.43 10.72
N LEU A 168 13.03 -2.72 11.75
CA LEU A 168 12.36 -3.24 12.96
C LEU A 168 11.15 -4.16 12.70
N LEU A 169 10.55 -4.07 11.51
CA LEU A 169 9.43 -4.92 11.08
C LEU A 169 9.88 -6.15 10.28
N TYR A 170 10.89 -5.99 9.42
CA TYR A 170 11.24 -6.97 8.39
C TYR A 170 12.29 -7.97 8.86
N HIS A 171 13.20 -7.54 9.72
CA HIS A 171 14.27 -8.35 10.28
C HIS A 171 13.88 -8.88 11.67
N ASP A 172 12.70 -9.47 11.74
CA ASP A 172 12.22 -10.18 12.92
C ASP A 172 11.72 -11.55 12.46
N GLY A 173 12.39 -12.62 12.90
CA GLY A 173 12.16 -13.96 12.38
C GLY A 173 10.71 -14.45 12.44
N TRP A 174 9.87 -13.93 13.34
CA TRP A 174 8.44 -14.27 13.33
C TRP A 174 7.75 -13.69 12.08
N TYR A 175 8.10 -12.48 11.67
CA TYR A 175 7.47 -11.71 10.61
C TYR A 175 8.18 -11.79 9.25
N THR A 176 9.49 -12.09 9.21
CA THR A 176 10.32 -12.08 7.99
C THR A 176 9.67 -12.84 6.83
N VAL A 177 9.29 -14.10 7.06
CA VAL A 177 8.68 -14.94 6.00
C VAL A 177 7.36 -14.34 5.50
N PHE A 178 6.57 -13.72 6.37
CA PHE A 178 5.31 -13.12 5.96
C PHE A 178 5.55 -11.90 5.07
N TYR A 179 6.43 -10.98 5.47
CA TYR A 179 6.68 -9.77 4.67
C TYR A 179 7.42 -10.06 3.39
N ALA A 180 8.49 -10.85 3.43
CA ALA A 180 9.28 -11.20 2.25
C ALA A 180 8.46 -11.91 1.14
N THR A 181 7.28 -12.45 1.47
CA THR A 181 6.39 -13.13 0.51
C THR A 181 5.12 -12.35 0.16
N HIS A 182 4.88 -11.19 0.78
CA HIS A 182 3.65 -10.40 0.61
C HIS A 182 3.88 -8.91 0.33
N ASP A 183 5.09 -8.41 0.59
CA ASP A 183 5.51 -7.02 0.46
C ASP A 183 6.83 -6.93 -0.33
N PRO A 184 6.85 -6.25 -1.48
CA PRO A 184 8.05 -6.07 -2.30
C PRO A 184 9.05 -5.04 -1.73
N LEU A 185 8.74 -4.35 -0.63
CA LEU A 185 9.61 -3.37 0.06
C LEU A 185 9.97 -2.11 -0.73
N ASP A 186 9.32 -1.90 -1.87
CA ASP A 186 9.58 -0.77 -2.79
C ASP A 186 8.31 0.03 -3.15
N ASN A 187 7.23 -0.17 -2.39
CA ASN A 187 5.92 0.44 -2.59
C ASN A 187 5.59 1.48 -1.50
N ALA A 188 6.61 2.13 -0.92
CA ALA A 188 6.43 3.03 0.22
C ALA A 188 5.52 4.22 -0.14
N VAL A 189 5.69 4.81 -1.33
CA VAL A 189 4.86 5.92 -1.81
C VAL A 189 3.70 5.41 -2.68
N PRO A 190 2.44 5.78 -2.39
CA PRO A 190 1.90 6.39 -1.18
C PRO A 190 1.55 5.32 -0.11
N SER A 191 1.49 5.73 1.17
CA SER A 191 1.13 4.79 2.23
C SER A 191 -0.36 4.42 2.23
N LEU A 192 -0.69 3.16 1.90
CA LEU A 192 -2.05 2.63 2.01
C LEU A 192 -2.55 2.51 3.46
N HIS A 193 -1.63 2.31 4.41
CA HIS A 193 -1.89 2.33 5.85
C HIS A 193 -2.43 3.69 6.32
N VAL A 194 -2.13 4.77 5.59
CA VAL A 194 -2.73 6.10 5.79
C VAL A 194 -3.94 6.31 4.88
N ALA A 195 -3.83 5.98 3.59
CA ALA A 195 -4.84 6.28 2.59
C ALA A 195 -6.21 5.66 2.92
N ILE A 196 -6.24 4.37 3.29
CA ILE A 196 -7.49 3.65 3.53
C ILE A 196 -8.20 4.16 4.79
N PRO A 197 -7.56 4.22 5.98
CA PRO A 197 -8.21 4.77 7.17
C PRO A 197 -8.60 6.25 7.00
N PHE A 198 -7.77 7.06 6.34
CA PHE A 198 -8.12 8.45 6.02
C PHE A 198 -9.36 8.52 5.13
N GLY A 199 -9.45 7.67 4.10
CA GLY A 199 -10.64 7.55 3.26
C GLY A 199 -11.89 7.21 4.08
N MET A 200 -11.81 6.31 5.05
CA MET A 200 -12.91 6.00 5.97
C MET A 200 -13.30 7.20 6.85
N ILE A 201 -12.32 7.93 7.39
CA ILE A 201 -12.53 9.15 8.18
C ILE A 201 -13.27 10.19 7.34
N LEU A 202 -12.81 10.41 6.11
CA LEU A 202 -13.40 11.39 5.20
C LEU A 202 -14.81 10.98 4.76
N LEU A 203 -15.05 9.70 4.46
CA LEU A 203 -16.39 9.18 4.13
C LEU A 203 -17.37 9.36 5.29
N ASN A 204 -16.94 9.09 6.53
CA ASN A 204 -17.73 9.33 7.73
C ASN A 204 -18.09 10.81 7.86
N TRP A 205 -17.12 11.70 7.64
CA TRP A 205 -17.33 13.15 7.67
C TRP A 205 -18.29 13.63 6.58
N LEU A 206 -18.09 13.18 5.34
CA LEU A 206 -18.95 13.49 4.19
C LEU A 206 -20.38 13.03 4.44
N HIS A 207 -20.57 11.82 4.98
CA HIS A 207 -21.88 11.28 5.34
C HIS A 207 -22.61 12.13 6.38
N CYS A 208 -21.93 12.49 7.46
CA CYS A 208 -22.53 13.34 8.50
C CYS A 208 -22.85 14.72 7.95
N LYS A 209 -21.95 15.31 7.17
CA LYS A 209 -22.11 16.65 6.61
C LYS A 209 -23.30 16.73 5.64
N GLU A 210 -23.47 15.71 4.79
CA GLU A 210 -24.60 15.59 3.87
C GLU A 210 -25.93 15.44 4.60
N LYS A 211 -25.96 14.69 5.71
CA LYS A 211 -27.15 14.57 6.59
C LYS A 211 -27.34 15.75 7.55
N ASN A 212 -26.48 16.78 7.48
CA ASN A 212 -26.45 17.92 8.41
C ASN A 212 -26.34 17.52 9.89
N ILE A 213 -25.64 16.42 10.17
CA ILE A 213 -25.35 15.90 11.51
C ILE A 213 -23.97 16.41 11.94
N LYS A 214 -23.84 16.93 13.16
CA LYS A 214 -22.50 17.25 13.70
C LYS A 214 -21.78 15.94 14.05
N MET A 215 -20.49 15.82 13.71
CA MET A 215 -19.71 14.59 13.95
C MET A 215 -19.82 14.06 15.38
N ARG A 216 -19.75 14.94 16.39
CA ARG A 216 -19.85 14.56 17.81
C ARG A 216 -21.24 14.08 18.24
N GLU A 217 -22.27 14.44 17.49
CA GLU A 217 -23.66 14.03 17.72
C GLU A 217 -24.00 12.75 16.94
N TRP A 218 -23.14 12.33 16.01
CA TRP A 218 -23.35 11.11 15.24
C TRP A 218 -23.27 9.88 16.13
N THR A 219 -24.23 8.98 15.98
CA THR A 219 -24.32 7.73 16.75
C THR A 219 -23.02 6.92 16.71
N HIS A 220 -22.27 6.96 15.60
CA HIS A 220 -21.02 6.21 15.44
C HIS A 220 -19.76 7.02 15.79
N TRP A 221 -19.89 8.18 16.45
CA TRP A 221 -18.77 9.01 16.89
C TRP A 221 -17.65 8.25 17.64
N PRO A 222 -17.94 7.36 18.62
CA PRO A 222 -16.89 6.62 19.30
C PRO A 222 -16.09 5.71 18.36
N TYR A 223 -16.77 5.11 17.38
CA TYR A 223 -16.14 4.25 16.38
C TYR A 223 -15.32 5.07 15.38
N HIS A 224 -15.82 6.24 14.98
CA HIS A 224 -15.06 7.20 14.19
C HIS A 224 -13.77 7.63 14.90
N LEU A 225 -13.84 7.94 16.19
CA LEU A 225 -12.67 8.31 17.00
C LEU A 225 -11.66 7.15 17.10
N PHE A 226 -12.14 5.90 17.21
CA PHE A 226 -11.28 4.72 17.16
C PHE A 226 -10.49 4.65 15.85
N ILE A 227 -11.10 4.93 14.70
CA ILE A 227 -10.39 4.98 13.41
C ILE A 227 -9.37 6.11 13.40
N VAL A 228 -9.74 7.31 13.87
CA VAL A 228 -8.84 8.49 13.92
C VAL A 228 -7.60 8.22 14.77
N ILE A 229 -7.77 7.67 15.98
CA ILE A 229 -6.66 7.36 16.89
C ILE A 229 -5.72 6.33 16.26
N ASN A 230 -6.26 5.26 15.66
CA ASN A 230 -5.44 4.27 14.98
C ASN A 230 -4.73 4.83 13.75
N THR A 231 -5.35 5.77 13.02
CA THR A 231 -4.71 6.44 11.86
C THR A 231 -3.52 7.29 12.31
N ILE A 232 -3.67 8.05 13.40
CA ILE A 232 -2.55 8.81 13.99
C ILE A 232 -1.45 7.87 14.46
N LEU A 233 -1.83 6.75 15.08
CA LEU A 233 -0.87 5.75 15.52
C LEU A 233 -0.14 5.13 14.32
N PHE A 234 -0.82 4.76 13.24
CA PHE A 234 -0.17 4.27 12.01
C PHE A 234 0.86 5.26 11.46
N ILE A 235 0.53 6.55 11.42
CA ILE A 235 1.48 7.60 10.96
C ILE A 235 2.77 7.57 11.78
N PHE A 236 2.67 7.40 13.10
CA PHE A 236 3.85 7.25 13.95
C PHE A 236 4.54 5.90 13.73
N THR A 237 3.78 4.81 13.70
CA THR A 237 4.26 3.44 13.52
C THR A 237 5.12 3.28 12.27
N ILE A 238 4.65 3.78 11.13
CA ILE A 238 5.37 3.60 9.86
C ILE A 238 6.71 4.33 9.81
N ALA A 239 6.80 5.50 10.46
CA ALA A 239 8.05 6.22 10.59
C ALA A 239 8.98 5.54 11.60
N TYR A 240 8.45 5.12 12.75
CA TYR A 240 9.21 4.43 13.78
C TYR A 240 9.82 3.11 13.27
N LEU A 241 9.06 2.30 12.53
CA LEU A 241 9.48 0.96 12.09
C LEU A 241 10.46 0.97 10.91
N GLY A 242 10.74 2.13 10.30
CA GLY A 242 11.66 2.22 9.15
C GLY A 242 11.11 1.68 7.85
N ILE A 243 9.81 1.84 7.64
CA ILE A 243 9.10 1.25 6.49
C ILE A 243 8.47 2.27 5.56
N HIS A 244 8.44 3.56 5.93
CA HIS A 244 7.89 4.63 5.10
C HIS A 244 8.65 5.95 5.27
N TRP A 245 8.55 6.80 4.26
CA TRP A 245 8.95 8.21 4.27
C TRP A 245 7.81 9.09 4.79
N LEU A 246 8.11 10.31 5.24
CA LEU A 246 7.09 11.23 5.76
C LEU A 246 6.20 11.78 4.64
N VAL A 247 6.69 11.93 3.41
CA VAL A 247 5.90 12.35 2.24
C VAL A 247 4.81 11.32 1.87
N ASP A 248 5.00 10.06 2.26
CA ASP A 248 4.04 8.98 2.01
C ASP A 248 2.70 9.26 2.69
N ILE A 249 2.73 10.00 3.80
CA ILE A 249 1.56 10.38 4.60
C ILE A 249 0.65 11.35 3.82
N PRO A 250 1.09 12.57 3.42
CA PRO A 250 0.23 13.47 2.66
C PRO A 250 -0.16 12.89 1.29
N LEU A 251 0.73 12.14 0.61
CA LEU A 251 0.38 11.47 -0.65
C LEU A 251 -0.68 10.39 -0.44
N GLY A 252 -0.57 9.58 0.63
CA GLY A 252 -1.59 8.63 1.05
C GLY A 252 -2.93 9.31 1.36
N MET A 253 -2.92 10.43 2.07
CA MET A 253 -4.13 11.22 2.34
C MET A 253 -4.76 11.76 1.05
N ILE A 254 -3.97 12.18 0.06
CA ILE A 254 -4.48 12.64 -1.24
C ILE A 254 -5.16 11.48 -1.97
N VAL A 255 -4.52 10.32 -2.07
CA VAL A 255 -5.10 9.13 -2.72
C VAL A 255 -6.37 8.67 -2.00
N GLY A 256 -6.34 8.62 -0.66
CA GLY A 256 -7.52 8.33 0.15
C GLY A 256 -8.65 9.35 -0.04
N GLY A 257 -8.30 10.62 -0.21
CA GLY A 257 -9.22 11.71 -0.50
C GLY A 257 -9.92 11.57 -1.86
N ILE A 258 -9.15 11.27 -2.92
CA ILE A 258 -9.67 11.00 -4.26
C ILE A 258 -10.61 9.78 -4.22
N GLY A 259 -10.18 8.69 -3.58
CA GLY A 259 -11.01 7.49 -3.43
C GLY A 259 -12.33 7.77 -2.71
N ALA A 260 -12.27 8.45 -1.57
CA ALA A 260 -13.46 8.82 -0.80
C ALA A 260 -14.42 9.72 -1.60
N LEU A 261 -13.93 10.72 -2.33
CA LEU A 261 -14.76 11.59 -3.17
C LEU A 261 -15.38 10.83 -4.34
N PHE A 262 -14.60 9.99 -5.01
CA PHE A 262 -15.07 9.13 -6.09
C PHE A 262 -16.24 8.26 -5.62
N ILE A 263 -16.08 7.57 -4.48
CA ILE A 263 -17.11 6.75 -3.86
C ILE A 263 -18.33 7.57 -3.48
N HIS A 264 -18.11 8.70 -2.81
CA HIS A 264 -19.18 9.57 -2.32
C HIS A 264 -20.05 10.08 -3.47
N HIS A 265 -19.48 10.43 -4.61
CA HIS A 265 -20.23 10.89 -5.78
C HIS A 265 -20.79 9.75 -6.66
N LEU A 266 -20.18 8.56 -6.66
CA LEU A 266 -20.60 7.43 -7.49
C LEU A 266 -21.66 6.55 -6.82
N GLN A 267 -21.52 6.28 -5.52
CA GLN A 267 -22.35 5.33 -4.78
C GLN A 267 -23.87 5.59 -4.91
N PRO A 268 -24.39 6.84 -4.85
CA PRO A 268 -25.83 7.09 -5.00
C PRO A 268 -26.40 6.63 -6.35
N ARG A 269 -25.58 6.58 -7.41
CA ARG A 269 -25.97 6.02 -8.71
C ARG A 269 -25.97 4.50 -8.70
N MET A 270 -24.97 3.87 -8.08
CA MET A 270 -24.88 2.41 -8.00
C MET A 270 -26.06 1.79 -7.23
N ARG A 271 -26.56 2.52 -6.23
CA ARG A 271 -27.70 2.08 -5.42
C ARG A 271 -29.07 2.29 -6.05
N ASN A 272 -29.13 3.02 -7.16
CA ASN A 272 -30.37 3.48 -7.79
C ASN A 272 -31.26 4.35 -6.89
N ASP A 273 -30.70 5.04 -5.87
CA ASP A 273 -31.46 5.87 -4.93
C ASP A 273 -32.20 7.03 -5.65
N HIS A 274 -31.73 7.39 -6.85
CA HIS A 274 -32.24 8.51 -7.66
C HIS A 274 -32.74 8.07 -9.07
N GLY A 275 -33.08 6.79 -9.23
CA GLY A 275 -33.45 6.14 -10.49
C GLY A 275 -32.37 5.19 -11.01
N SER A 276 -32.55 4.60 -12.19
CA SER A 276 -31.57 3.64 -12.74
C SER A 276 -30.17 4.25 -12.88
N MET A 277 -29.13 3.42 -12.79
CA MET A 277 -27.72 3.82 -12.87
C MET A 277 -27.40 4.77 -14.03
N PHE A 278 -28.04 4.57 -15.18
CA PHE A 278 -27.84 5.35 -16.40
C PHE A 278 -28.92 6.42 -16.64
N LYS A 279 -29.78 6.70 -15.66
CA LYS A 279 -30.82 7.73 -15.78
C LYS A 279 -30.20 9.10 -16.03
N GLY A 280 -30.72 9.81 -17.02
CA GLY A 280 -30.24 11.14 -17.43
C GLY A 280 -28.89 11.16 -18.13
N VAL A 281 -28.35 9.99 -18.52
CA VAL A 281 -27.20 9.89 -19.43
C VAL A 281 -27.67 10.22 -20.84
N THR A 282 -27.07 11.26 -21.44
CA THR A 282 -27.35 11.70 -22.82
C THR A 282 -26.08 11.59 -23.66
N LYS A 283 -26.20 11.52 -24.99
CA LYS A 283 -25.04 11.49 -25.90
C LYS A 283 -24.08 12.66 -25.66
N LYS A 284 -24.62 13.86 -25.39
CA LYS A 284 -23.84 15.06 -25.05
C LYS A 284 -23.08 14.88 -23.74
N LYS A 285 -23.72 14.34 -22.69
CA LYS A 285 -23.05 14.06 -21.41
C LYS A 285 -21.96 13.02 -21.56
N VAL A 286 -22.22 11.91 -22.27
CA VAL A 286 -21.21 10.89 -22.56
C VAL A 286 -20.01 11.51 -23.28
N MET A 287 -20.23 12.28 -24.35
CA MET A 287 -19.16 12.94 -25.08
C MET A 287 -18.32 13.88 -24.20
N ASN A 288 -18.97 14.68 -23.35
CA ASN A 288 -18.27 15.57 -22.42
C ASN A 288 -17.46 14.80 -21.36
N HIS A 289 -18.03 13.73 -20.80
CA HIS A 289 -17.33 12.86 -19.86
C HIS A 289 -16.12 12.19 -20.53
N THR A 290 -16.32 11.55 -21.67
CA THR A 290 -15.25 10.91 -22.45
C THR A 290 -14.15 11.90 -22.81
N PHE A 291 -14.49 13.14 -23.21
CA PHE A 291 -13.48 14.14 -23.55
C PHE A 291 -12.66 14.59 -22.34
N TRP A 292 -13.29 15.04 -21.26
CA TRP A 292 -12.57 15.60 -20.11
C TRP A 292 -11.87 14.53 -19.27
N GLU A 293 -12.52 13.40 -19.02
CA GLU A 293 -11.93 12.30 -18.28
C GLU A 293 -10.87 11.61 -19.11
N GLY A 294 -11.12 11.40 -20.41
CA GLY A 294 -10.12 10.85 -21.34
C GLY A 294 -8.89 11.76 -21.47
N ALA A 295 -9.07 13.09 -21.55
CA ALA A 295 -7.95 14.02 -21.56
C ALA A 295 -7.12 13.96 -20.27
N ALA A 296 -7.78 13.86 -19.11
CA ALA A 296 -7.09 13.69 -17.83
C ALA A 296 -6.35 12.35 -17.76
N THR A 297 -6.97 11.26 -18.21
CA THR A 297 -6.33 9.93 -18.31
C THR A 297 -5.11 9.97 -19.22
N LEU A 298 -5.22 10.56 -20.40
CA LEU A 298 -4.11 10.67 -21.34
C LEU A 298 -2.97 11.55 -20.79
N LEU A 299 -3.28 12.61 -20.05
CA LEU A 299 -2.27 13.43 -19.39
C LEU A 299 -1.52 12.63 -18.30
N LEU A 300 -2.24 11.90 -17.44
CA LEU A 300 -1.63 11.05 -16.42
C LEU A 300 -0.79 9.93 -17.03
N LEU A 301 -1.31 9.30 -18.09
CA LEU A 301 -0.57 8.29 -18.84
C LEU A 301 0.70 8.88 -19.45
N PHE A 302 0.63 10.06 -20.05
CA PHE A 302 1.79 10.76 -20.59
C PHE A 302 2.84 11.04 -19.51
N LEU A 303 2.43 11.46 -18.31
CA LEU A 303 3.34 11.69 -17.19
C LEU A 303 4.00 10.39 -16.74
N VAL A 304 3.24 9.30 -16.61
CA VAL A 304 3.79 7.97 -16.27
C VAL A 304 4.80 7.50 -17.31
N LEU A 305 4.46 7.57 -18.59
CA LEU A 305 5.38 7.15 -19.67
C LEU A 305 6.63 8.03 -19.73
N SER A 306 6.49 9.32 -19.42
CA SER A 306 7.63 10.23 -19.33
C SER A 306 8.54 9.90 -18.13
N ALA A 307 7.95 9.54 -17.00
CA ALA A 307 8.66 9.11 -15.80
C ALA A 307 9.44 7.80 -16.05
N VAL A 308 8.80 6.80 -16.67
CA VAL A 308 9.46 5.55 -17.08
C VAL A 308 10.58 5.83 -18.08
N SER A 309 10.33 6.66 -19.10
CA SER A 309 11.37 7.03 -20.06
C SER A 309 12.54 7.78 -19.42
N TYR A 310 12.29 8.59 -18.39
CA TYR A 310 13.36 9.23 -17.62
C TYR A 310 14.20 8.18 -16.88
N GLN A 311 13.58 7.24 -16.18
CA GLN A 311 14.27 6.19 -15.43
C GLN A 311 15.08 5.26 -16.34
N GLU A 312 14.50 4.81 -17.45
CA GLU A 312 15.16 3.97 -18.45
C GLU A 312 16.44 4.62 -19.03
N ASN A 313 16.44 5.95 -19.22
CA ASN A 313 17.61 6.69 -19.71
C ASN A 313 18.71 6.91 -18.67
N ASN A 314 18.43 6.68 -17.38
CA ASN A 314 19.37 6.87 -16.27
C ASN A 314 19.64 5.56 -15.50
N ILE A 315 19.39 4.40 -16.14
CA ILE A 315 19.53 3.09 -15.48
C ILE A 315 20.96 2.79 -15.01
N ASP A 316 21.97 3.32 -15.71
CA ASP A 316 23.37 3.05 -15.41
C ASP A 316 23.80 3.69 -14.08
N ASP A 317 23.25 4.86 -13.75
CA ASP A 317 23.54 5.63 -12.55
C ASP A 317 22.58 5.28 -11.38
N ARG A 318 21.70 4.30 -11.56
CA ARG A 318 20.66 3.96 -10.58
C ARG A 318 21.27 3.37 -9.31
N VAL A 319 20.99 3.99 -8.17
CA VAL A 319 21.20 3.41 -6.84
C VAL A 319 19.94 2.66 -6.41
N SER A 320 20.08 1.41 -5.99
CA SER A 320 18.97 0.57 -5.48
C SER A 320 18.89 0.59 -3.97
N MET A 321 20.03 0.48 -3.29
CA MET A 321 20.13 0.46 -1.83
C MET A 321 21.41 1.16 -1.36
N ARG A 322 21.44 1.56 -0.08
CA ARG A 322 22.60 2.20 0.55
C ARG A 322 22.88 1.53 1.88
N LEU A 323 24.11 1.03 2.06
CA LEU A 323 24.52 0.30 3.26
C LEU A 323 25.64 1.05 3.97
N GLY A 324 25.41 1.53 5.19
CA GLY A 324 26.47 2.03 6.06
C GLY A 324 27.38 0.91 6.55
N GLY A 325 28.53 1.24 7.13
CA GLY A 325 29.42 0.24 7.70
C GLY A 325 28.74 -0.58 8.81
N GLY A 326 28.75 -1.90 8.65
CA GLY A 326 28.11 -2.88 9.52
C GLY A 326 26.68 -3.23 9.09
N ASP A 327 26.06 -2.43 8.20
CA ASP A 327 24.68 -2.64 7.79
C ASP A 327 24.55 -3.90 6.94
N SER A 328 23.38 -4.52 7.06
CA SER A 328 22.96 -5.64 6.23
C SER A 328 21.49 -5.47 5.86
N THR A 329 21.17 -5.66 4.58
CA THR A 329 19.80 -5.58 4.05
C THR A 329 19.62 -6.60 2.93
N TYR A 330 18.45 -6.68 2.31
CA TYR A 330 18.22 -7.64 1.24
C TYR A 330 17.29 -7.16 0.14
N GLU A 331 17.54 -7.68 -1.06
CA GLU A 331 16.59 -7.67 -2.17
C GLU A 331 15.79 -8.97 -2.19
N ILE A 332 14.48 -8.88 -2.48
CA ILE A 332 13.58 -10.04 -2.60
C ILE A 332 13.47 -10.46 -4.06
N LEU A 333 13.60 -11.76 -4.32
CA LEU A 333 13.36 -12.34 -5.64
C LEU A 333 12.10 -13.20 -5.61
N THR A 334 11.24 -12.99 -6.61
CA THR A 334 9.94 -13.66 -6.69
C THR A 334 10.07 -15.10 -7.20
N PRO A 335 9.11 -15.99 -6.88
CA PRO A 335 9.21 -17.39 -7.24
C PRO A 335 9.06 -17.65 -8.73
N LEU A 336 10.00 -18.41 -9.29
CA LEU A 336 10.00 -18.81 -10.69
C LEU A 336 9.02 -19.96 -10.98
N GLN A 337 8.42 -19.92 -12.17
CA GLN A 337 7.77 -21.08 -12.80
C GLN A 337 8.80 -22.01 -13.46
N PHE A 338 8.31 -23.13 -13.98
CA PHE A 338 9.16 -24.09 -14.70
C PHE A 338 9.71 -23.45 -16.00
N ASP A 339 11.01 -23.65 -16.26
CA ASP A 339 11.77 -23.08 -17.37
C ASP A 339 11.98 -21.54 -17.33
N GLU A 340 11.62 -20.87 -16.23
CA GLU A 340 11.98 -19.47 -16.00
C GLU A 340 13.35 -19.37 -15.30
N GLU A 341 14.04 -18.25 -15.52
CA GLU A 341 15.30 -17.92 -14.86
C GLU A 341 15.34 -16.44 -14.52
N ILE A 342 16.02 -16.09 -13.43
CA ILE A 342 16.32 -14.70 -13.06
C ILE A 342 17.83 -14.52 -13.17
N THR A 343 18.24 -13.44 -13.85
CA THR A 343 19.62 -12.95 -13.75
C THR A 343 19.61 -11.70 -12.88
N THR A 344 20.23 -11.80 -11.71
CA THR A 344 20.41 -10.67 -10.79
C THR A 344 21.82 -10.12 -10.94
N SER A 345 21.91 -8.91 -11.49
CA SER A 345 23.16 -8.16 -11.64
C SER A 345 23.35 -7.22 -10.44
N ILE A 346 24.37 -7.48 -9.63
CA ILE A 346 24.70 -6.69 -8.43
C ILE A 346 25.96 -5.89 -8.73
N THR A 347 25.85 -4.56 -8.74
CA THR A 347 26.98 -3.66 -8.97
C THR A 347 27.32 -2.90 -7.70
N ASN A 348 28.59 -2.97 -7.30
CA ASN A 348 29.15 -2.14 -6.25
C ASN A 348 29.55 -0.78 -6.85
N LEU A 349 28.84 0.29 -6.47
CA LEU A 349 29.11 1.64 -6.97
C LEU A 349 30.17 2.39 -6.15
N ASP A 350 30.68 1.81 -5.06
CA ASP A 350 31.75 2.42 -4.28
C ASP A 350 33.12 2.22 -4.96
N ASP A 351 34.04 3.15 -4.70
CA ASP A 351 35.39 3.17 -5.27
C ASP A 351 36.46 2.50 -4.36
N SER A 352 36.10 2.09 -3.14
CA SER A 352 37.05 1.70 -2.10
C SER A 352 36.65 0.48 -1.27
N LEU A 353 35.37 0.30 -0.98
CA LEU A 353 34.84 -0.73 -0.10
C LEU A 353 34.38 -1.95 -0.89
N THR A 354 34.59 -3.13 -0.34
CA THR A 354 34.12 -4.38 -0.93
C THR A 354 32.73 -4.72 -0.39
N LEU A 355 31.78 -4.90 -1.30
CA LEU A 355 30.45 -5.38 -0.97
C LEU A 355 30.48 -6.91 -0.83
N LYS A 356 29.78 -7.44 0.17
CA LYS A 356 29.54 -8.88 0.31
C LYS A 356 28.07 -9.20 0.11
N PHE A 357 27.77 -10.36 -0.46
CA PHE A 357 26.40 -10.85 -0.50
C PHE A 357 26.31 -12.37 -0.42
N THR A 358 25.13 -12.86 -0.05
CA THR A 358 24.74 -14.27 -0.09
C THR A 358 23.32 -14.40 -0.64
N VAL A 359 23.01 -15.53 -1.26
CA VAL A 359 21.67 -15.84 -1.77
C VAL A 359 21.14 -17.08 -1.08
N LEU A 360 19.94 -16.99 -0.52
CA LEU A 360 19.25 -18.11 0.13
C LEU A 360 17.74 -17.94 0.02
N TRP A 361 17.00 -19.03 0.14
CA TRP A 361 15.54 -18.95 0.30
C TRP A 361 15.14 -18.32 1.64
N VAL A 362 13.97 -17.67 1.66
CA VAL A 362 13.45 -16.87 2.78
C VAL A 362 13.42 -17.64 4.10
N GLU A 363 13.07 -18.93 4.09
CA GLU A 363 12.93 -19.73 5.30
C GLU A 363 14.26 -20.00 6.03
N GLU A 364 15.39 -20.02 5.32
CA GLU A 364 16.71 -20.17 5.96
C GLU A 364 17.23 -18.88 6.57
N SER A 365 16.70 -17.71 6.18
CA SER A 365 17.18 -16.44 6.73
C SER A 365 16.65 -16.18 8.14
N VAL A 366 15.57 -16.85 8.53
CA VAL A 366 14.82 -16.59 9.77
C VAL A 366 15.69 -16.65 11.02
N SER A 367 16.66 -17.55 11.11
CA SER A 367 17.52 -17.66 12.30
C SER A 367 18.49 -16.48 12.44
N ALA A 368 18.85 -15.86 11.30
CA ALA A 368 19.74 -14.71 11.26
C ALA A 368 18.99 -13.37 11.39
N MET A 369 17.66 -13.36 11.52
CA MET A 369 16.84 -12.15 11.56
C MET A 369 16.25 -11.97 12.96
N ASP A 370 16.75 -10.98 13.70
CA ASP A 370 16.26 -10.71 15.05
C ASP A 370 16.29 -9.22 15.36
N GLN A 371 15.22 -8.73 16.01
CA GLN A 371 15.11 -7.35 16.52
C GLN A 371 15.45 -6.22 15.53
N GLY A 372 15.18 -6.39 14.23
CA GLY A 372 15.42 -5.35 13.23
C GLY A 372 16.77 -5.43 12.53
N VAL A 373 17.62 -6.39 12.89
CA VAL A 373 18.97 -6.57 12.31
C VAL A 373 19.17 -7.96 11.72
N ILE A 374 20.09 -8.04 10.75
CA ILE A 374 20.55 -9.30 10.18
C ILE A 374 21.89 -9.67 10.82
N ASN A 375 21.97 -10.84 11.45
CA ASN A 375 23.20 -11.38 12.00
C ASN A 375 24.11 -11.91 10.86
N TRP A 376 24.87 -11.01 10.25
CA TRP A 376 25.77 -11.36 9.14
C TRP A 376 26.81 -12.42 9.52
N SER A 377 27.32 -12.40 10.76
CA SER A 377 28.32 -13.39 11.22
C SER A 377 27.77 -14.82 11.20
N GLU A 378 26.48 -14.99 11.49
CA GLU A 378 25.81 -16.29 11.39
C GLU A 378 25.65 -16.72 9.93
N LEU A 379 25.30 -15.80 9.03
CA LEU A 379 25.19 -16.09 7.60
C LEU A 379 26.56 -16.44 6.99
N GLU A 380 27.60 -15.65 7.27
CA GLU A 380 28.96 -15.87 6.77
C GLU A 380 29.54 -17.23 7.22
N ALA A 381 29.14 -17.72 8.40
CA ALA A 381 29.57 -19.03 8.90
C ALA A 381 28.85 -20.22 8.24
N ASN A 382 27.63 -20.01 7.74
CA ASN A 382 26.74 -21.09 7.31
C ASN A 382 26.43 -21.09 5.80
N GLN A 383 26.64 -19.96 5.11
CA GLN A 383 26.25 -19.73 3.72
C GLN A 383 27.47 -19.41 2.84
N THR A 384 27.27 -19.47 1.51
CA THR A 384 28.32 -19.08 0.55
C THR A 384 28.32 -17.58 0.36
N VAL A 385 29.39 -16.92 0.79
CA VAL A 385 29.57 -15.48 0.61
C VAL A 385 30.33 -15.18 -0.68
N ILE A 386 29.81 -14.22 -1.44
CA ILE A 386 30.41 -13.68 -2.66
C ILE A 386 30.83 -12.24 -2.39
N GLU A 387 32.01 -11.87 -2.87
CA GLU A 387 32.54 -10.51 -2.77
C GLU A 387 32.43 -9.81 -4.13
N VAL A 388 32.00 -8.56 -4.12
CA VAL A 388 31.94 -7.67 -5.29
C VAL A 388 32.89 -6.50 -5.03
N LEU A 389 34.01 -6.49 -5.76
CA LEU A 389 35.04 -5.46 -5.58
C LEU A 389 34.52 -4.07 -6.01
N PRO A 390 35.17 -2.98 -5.59
CA PRO A 390 34.82 -1.62 -5.99
C PRO A 390 34.65 -1.46 -7.50
N GLY A 391 33.53 -0.89 -7.94
CA GLY A 391 33.19 -0.67 -9.34
C GLY A 391 32.89 -1.94 -10.17
N GLU A 392 32.89 -3.13 -9.56
CA GLU A 392 32.59 -4.38 -10.27
C GLU A 392 31.10 -4.73 -10.23
N THR A 393 30.68 -5.51 -11.21
CA THR A 393 29.35 -6.12 -11.30
C THR A 393 29.50 -7.64 -11.22
N TYR A 394 28.64 -8.27 -10.41
CA TYR A 394 28.50 -9.71 -10.35
C TYR A 394 27.11 -10.14 -10.82
N ASP A 395 27.06 -11.04 -11.80
CA ASP A 395 25.82 -11.63 -12.30
C ASP A 395 25.56 -12.97 -11.62
N TYR A 396 24.47 -13.06 -10.87
CA TYR A 396 24.02 -14.28 -10.21
C TYR A 396 22.76 -14.81 -10.90
N LYS A 397 22.76 -16.10 -11.27
CA LYS A 397 21.65 -16.73 -12.00
C LYS A 397 20.89 -17.69 -11.10
N ILE A 398 19.57 -17.55 -11.07
CA ILE A 398 18.66 -18.39 -10.29
C ILE A 398 17.70 -19.12 -11.23
N THR A 399 17.58 -20.43 -11.01
CA THR A 399 16.69 -21.32 -11.79
C THR A 399 15.79 -22.17 -10.88
N GLU A 400 15.82 -21.92 -9.57
CA GLU A 400 15.05 -22.68 -8.59
C GLU A 400 13.58 -22.25 -8.62
N THR A 401 12.68 -23.19 -8.87
CA THR A 401 11.25 -22.89 -9.04
C THR A 401 10.52 -22.85 -7.70
N LYS A 402 9.50 -22.00 -7.60
CA LYS A 402 8.52 -21.95 -6.48
C LYS A 402 9.09 -21.58 -5.11
N LEU A 403 10.28 -21.00 -5.07
CA LEU A 403 10.90 -20.50 -3.84
C LEU A 403 11.06 -18.99 -3.93
N TRP A 404 10.86 -18.31 -2.81
CA TRP A 404 11.26 -16.91 -2.65
C TRP A 404 12.71 -16.89 -2.20
N HIS A 405 13.54 -16.06 -2.83
CA HIS A 405 14.95 -15.89 -2.46
C HIS A 405 15.21 -14.50 -1.92
N LEU A 406 16.19 -14.41 -1.02
CA LEU A 406 16.76 -13.17 -0.53
C LEU A 406 18.19 -13.07 -1.02
N VAL A 407 18.52 -11.94 -1.64
CA VAL A 407 19.90 -11.52 -1.89
C VAL A 407 20.29 -10.63 -0.72
N ILE A 408 20.93 -11.21 0.30
CA ILE A 408 21.34 -10.47 1.49
C ILE A 408 22.70 -9.83 1.23
N LEU A 409 22.76 -8.52 1.35
CA LEU A 409 23.90 -7.65 1.10
C LEU A 409 24.49 -7.20 2.44
N HIS A 410 25.80 -7.00 2.48
CA HIS A 410 26.50 -6.56 3.68
C HIS A 410 27.71 -5.69 3.37
N ASN A 411 27.87 -4.64 4.18
CA ASN A 411 29.04 -3.78 4.19
C ASN A 411 29.88 -4.05 5.44
N SER A 412 31.08 -4.62 5.26
CA SER A 412 31.99 -4.96 6.37
C SER A 412 32.79 -3.78 6.94
N ALA A 413 32.57 -2.55 6.48
CA ALA A 413 33.20 -1.37 7.06
C ALA A 413 32.74 -1.17 8.52
N GLU A 414 33.58 -0.56 9.37
CA GLU A 414 33.25 -0.37 10.79
C GLU A 414 32.46 0.92 11.06
N LYS A 415 32.57 1.93 10.19
CA LYS A 415 31.91 3.23 10.41
C LYS A 415 30.64 3.31 9.59
N THR A 416 29.55 3.73 10.22
CA THR A 416 28.27 3.95 9.54
C THR A 416 28.37 4.96 8.38
N ASP A 417 29.30 5.92 8.45
CA ASP A 417 29.54 6.90 7.39
C ASP A 417 30.27 6.32 6.15
N ASP A 418 30.86 5.12 6.27
CA ASP A 418 31.49 4.40 5.16
C ASP A 418 30.37 3.68 4.37
N VAL A 419 29.62 4.44 3.56
CA VAL A 419 28.41 3.97 2.87
C VAL A 419 28.73 3.37 1.49
N ILE A 420 28.25 2.16 1.22
CA ILE A 420 28.25 1.55 -0.11
C ILE A 420 26.89 1.80 -0.77
N GLU A 421 26.92 2.37 -1.97
CA GLU A 421 25.75 2.44 -2.85
C GLU A 421 25.75 1.21 -3.78
N VAL A 422 24.61 0.53 -3.85
CA VAL A 422 24.48 -0.73 -4.59
C VAL A 422 23.42 -0.58 -5.67
N LYS A 423 23.73 -0.99 -6.90
CA LYS A 423 22.76 -1.14 -7.98
C LYS A 423 22.41 -2.60 -8.16
N ILE A 424 21.11 -2.91 -8.16
CA ILE A 424 20.60 -4.26 -8.37
C ILE A 424 19.62 -4.22 -9.53
N ILE A 425 19.84 -5.10 -10.50
CA ILE A 425 18.95 -5.28 -11.65
C ILE A 425 18.57 -6.75 -11.69
N ASN A 426 17.27 -7.02 -11.54
CA ASN A 426 16.69 -8.35 -11.65
C ASN A 426 16.04 -8.51 -13.02
N ASP A 427 16.63 -9.33 -13.88
CA ASP A 427 16.09 -9.63 -15.21
C ASP A 427 15.34 -10.96 -15.19
N TYR A 428 14.02 -10.86 -15.33
CA TYR A 428 13.08 -11.97 -15.40
C TYR A 428 12.78 -12.42 -16.85
N GLY A 429 13.31 -11.73 -17.86
CA GLY A 429 13.19 -12.09 -19.29
C GLY A 429 11.89 -11.69 -19.99
N ASP A 430 10.86 -11.22 -19.26
CA ASP A 430 9.55 -10.86 -19.82
C ASP A 430 9.25 -9.35 -19.69
N ASP A 431 8.93 -8.67 -20.82
CA ASP A 431 8.44 -7.27 -20.81
C ASP A 431 6.91 -7.23 -20.63
N GLU A 432 6.49 -6.97 -19.40
CA GLU A 432 5.08 -6.89 -19.00
C GLU A 432 4.53 -5.45 -18.90
N MET A 433 5.28 -4.47 -19.42
CA MET A 433 4.96 -3.04 -19.32
C MET A 433 3.55 -2.70 -19.83
N TRP A 434 3.11 -3.31 -20.93
CA TRP A 434 1.79 -3.03 -21.48
C TRP A 434 0.65 -3.52 -20.55
N LYS A 435 0.85 -4.63 -19.83
CA LYS A 435 -0.12 -5.14 -18.84
C LYS A 435 -0.20 -4.18 -17.66
N ALA A 436 0.94 -3.70 -17.16
CA ALA A 436 1.04 -2.71 -16.09
C ALA A 436 0.32 -1.40 -16.47
N ILE A 437 0.53 -0.90 -17.69
CA ILE A 437 -0.15 0.30 -18.21
C ILE A 437 -1.67 0.06 -18.25
N ALA A 438 -2.11 -1.07 -18.82
CA ALA A 438 -3.53 -1.40 -18.93
C ALA A 438 -4.21 -1.49 -17.55
N LEU A 439 -3.53 -2.09 -16.56
CA LEU A 439 -4.01 -2.23 -15.20
C LEU A 439 -4.18 -0.87 -14.49
N SER A 440 -3.40 0.13 -14.88
CA SER A 440 -3.39 1.47 -14.29
C SER A 440 -4.38 2.46 -14.92
N ILE A 441 -4.92 2.19 -16.12
CA ILE A 441 -5.90 3.07 -16.79
C ILE A 441 -7.14 3.35 -15.91
N PRO A 442 -7.75 2.36 -15.23
CA PRO A 442 -8.88 2.62 -14.33
C PRO A 442 -8.58 3.64 -13.24
N SER A 443 -7.38 3.59 -12.62
CA SER A 443 -6.93 4.56 -11.62
C SER A 443 -6.90 5.98 -12.18
N MET A 444 -6.24 6.15 -13.34
CA MET A 444 -6.10 7.45 -14.00
C MET A 444 -7.47 8.03 -14.39
N TRP A 445 -8.39 7.19 -14.88
CA TRP A 445 -9.76 7.58 -15.17
C TRP A 445 -10.52 8.00 -13.91
N MET A 446 -10.41 7.27 -12.80
CA MET A 446 -11.06 7.63 -11.54
C MET A 446 -10.60 9.00 -11.03
N THR A 447 -9.29 9.28 -11.11
CA THR A 447 -8.74 10.61 -10.78
C THR A 447 -9.31 11.68 -11.70
N GLY A 448 -9.34 11.44 -13.01
CA GLY A 448 -9.98 12.32 -14.00
C GLY A 448 -11.46 12.58 -13.71
N PHE A 449 -12.21 11.55 -13.33
CA PHE A 449 -13.62 11.65 -12.95
C PHE A 449 -13.80 12.57 -11.74
N VAL A 450 -13.01 12.42 -10.68
CA VAL A 450 -13.12 13.27 -9.47
C VAL A 450 -12.84 14.73 -9.82
N ILE A 451 -11.75 15.01 -10.54
CA ILE A 451 -11.39 16.37 -10.95
C ILE A 451 -12.52 16.99 -11.79
N HIS A 452 -13.02 16.26 -12.78
CA HIS A 452 -14.10 16.72 -13.65
C HIS A 452 -15.42 16.94 -12.87
N ARG A 453 -15.74 16.05 -11.92
CA ARG A 453 -16.93 16.15 -11.08
C ARG A 453 -16.88 17.38 -10.17
N LEU A 454 -15.74 17.65 -9.52
CA LEU A 454 -15.55 18.83 -8.68
C LEU A 454 -15.65 20.13 -9.50
N LYS A 455 -15.06 20.16 -10.71
CA LYS A 455 -15.18 21.29 -11.63
C LYS A 455 -16.64 21.58 -11.97
N ARG A 456 -17.43 20.54 -12.30
CA ARG A 456 -18.85 20.68 -12.63
C ARG A 456 -19.70 21.15 -11.45
N LEU A 457 -19.45 20.63 -10.25
CA LEU A 457 -20.11 21.10 -9.03
C LEU A 457 -19.87 22.60 -8.81
N LYS A 458 -18.62 23.04 -8.94
CA LYS A 458 -18.26 24.46 -8.81
C LYS A 458 -18.94 25.33 -9.87
N GLN A 459 -19.00 24.87 -11.12
CA GLN A 459 -19.67 25.58 -12.22
C GLN A 459 -21.18 25.70 -12.00
N ALA A 460 -21.81 24.69 -11.40
CA ALA A 460 -23.23 24.69 -11.05
C ALA A 460 -23.54 25.42 -9.73
N GLY A 461 -22.58 26.10 -9.10
CA GLY A 461 -22.77 26.77 -7.81
C GLY A 461 -23.08 25.81 -6.65
N ARG A 462 -22.77 24.52 -6.80
CA ARG A 462 -23.05 23.48 -5.81
C ARG A 462 -21.87 23.22 -4.90
N SER A 463 -22.16 22.68 -3.72
CA SER A 463 -21.13 22.26 -2.77
C SER A 463 -20.29 21.11 -3.33
N LEU A 464 -18.98 21.11 -3.07
CA LEU A 464 -18.06 20.06 -3.55
C LEU A 464 -18.40 18.66 -2.97
N ILE A 465 -19.10 18.63 -1.84
CA ILE A 465 -19.54 17.39 -1.17
C ILE A 465 -20.91 16.90 -1.66
N ASP A 466 -21.53 17.56 -2.62
CA ASP A 466 -22.85 17.18 -3.12
C ASP A 466 -22.80 15.88 -3.93
N SER A 467 -23.37 14.82 -3.36
CA SER A 467 -23.41 13.49 -3.97
C SER A 467 -24.53 13.32 -5.00
N THR A 468 -25.43 14.28 -5.13
CA THR A 468 -26.63 14.11 -5.96
C THR A 468 -26.25 13.93 -7.43
N PRO A 469 -26.81 12.93 -8.12
CA PRO A 469 -26.56 12.72 -9.54
C PRO A 469 -26.92 13.96 -10.37
N SER A 470 -26.10 14.24 -11.39
CA SER A 470 -26.23 15.46 -12.18
C SER A 470 -27.47 15.58 -13.06
N HIS A 471 -28.29 14.55 -13.18
CA HIS A 471 -29.60 14.66 -13.82
C HIS A 471 -30.66 15.31 -12.93
N LEU A 472 -30.36 15.52 -11.65
CA LEU A 472 -31.20 16.23 -10.69
C LEU A 472 -30.79 17.69 -10.50
N TRP A 473 -29.78 18.16 -11.24
CA TRP A 473 -29.36 19.54 -11.20
C TRP A 473 -30.31 20.35 -12.09
N GLU A 474 -30.82 21.47 -11.57
CA GLU A 474 -31.79 22.31 -12.29
C GLU A 474 -31.20 22.96 -13.54
N GLU A 475 -29.87 22.97 -13.67
CA GLU A 475 -29.13 23.56 -14.79
C GLU A 475 -28.02 22.61 -15.27
N GLU A 476 -28.23 21.92 -16.40
CA GLU A 476 -27.13 21.32 -17.18
C GLU A 476 -27.40 21.17 -18.68
#